data_AF-A0AAP0Q325-F1
#
_entry.id   AF-A0AAP0Q325-F1
#
_cell.length_a   1.000
_cell.length_b   1.000
_cell.length_c   1.000
_cell.angle_alpha   90.00
_cell.angle_beta   90.00
_cell.angle_gamma   90.00
#
_symmetry.space_group_name_H-M   'P 1'
#
loop_
_entity.id
_entity.type
_entity.pdbx_description
1 polymer ?
#
loop_
_entity_poly.entity_id
_entity_poly.type
_entity_poly.pdbx_seq_one_letter_code
_entity_poly.pdbx_strand_id
1 'polypeptide(L)'
;MMQFTETPLVLPLQQTIATTTNKNNILTTMTKHSSSSSSSFHRHHHHHHHHLLPRSSSPWMTTTGSSSSSSPSSFPPSKFMSTFGGTFGDANCMEQLLVHCANAIESNDATLAQQILWVLNNIAPPDGDSNQRLTCGFLRALIARATKTGSCKMLTAMANANAHLMIQTHKYSITELASFIDLTPWHRFGFSAANAAILEAIEGFSIVHIVDLSSTHCMQIPTLIDAIANRPEGPPFIKLTVAGATADVPPMLDHSYEELGSKLVNFARSRNVVLEFRVVPSSSADGFSSLIEQLRVQQIVFADGGEGEALVINCHMMLHNTSEESTLNVINMPNNDHMSPNPYSMPSTSSSSSSSSTSSASHRTMFLKALRSLDPTIVVLVDEDADFTSSDLVCRLRSAFNFLWIPYDAVEAFLRQGKQRQWYEADICWKIENVISQEGVQRVERLEPKCRWVQRMRNANFRSLSFSEDAISEVKGMLDEHAAGWGLKREEEDLVLTWKGHNVVFATLWVPA
;
A
#
# COMPACT_ATOMS: atom_id res chain seq x y z
N MET A 1 -45.65 -28.19 -6.18
CA MET A 1 -44.87 -28.43 -7.41
C MET A 1 -45.06 -27.24 -8.33
N MET A 2 -44.21 -26.23 -8.21
CA MET A 2 -44.11 -25.08 -9.13
C MET A 2 -42.63 -24.71 -9.19
N GLN A 3 -42.14 -24.38 -10.39
CA GLN A 3 -40.77 -23.96 -10.62
C GLN A 3 -40.73 -22.42 -10.64
N PHE A 4 -39.71 -21.83 -10.03
CA PHE A 4 -39.30 -20.47 -10.35
C PHE A 4 -38.00 -20.55 -11.15
N THR A 5 -37.98 -19.87 -12.30
CA THR A 5 -36.81 -19.76 -13.18
C THR A 5 -36.20 -18.38 -13.01
N GLU A 6 -35.00 -18.30 -12.43
CA GLU A 6 -34.26 -17.04 -12.35
C GLU A 6 -33.43 -16.82 -13.61
N THR A 7 -33.65 -15.68 -14.27
CA THR A 7 -32.84 -15.23 -15.42
C THR A 7 -31.73 -14.30 -14.92
N PRO A 8 -30.44 -14.57 -15.21
CA PRO A 8 -29.36 -13.68 -14.79
C PRO A 8 -29.43 -12.35 -15.55
N LEU A 9 -29.37 -11.23 -14.82
CA LEU A 9 -29.27 -9.89 -15.39
C LEU A 9 -27.84 -9.63 -15.88
N VAL A 10 -27.66 -9.57 -17.20
CA VAL A 10 -26.44 -9.06 -17.83
C VAL A 10 -26.60 -7.56 -18.05
N LEU A 11 -25.71 -6.76 -17.46
CA LEU A 11 -25.56 -5.33 -17.77
C LEU A 11 -24.26 -5.11 -18.55
N PRO A 12 -24.27 -4.33 -19.65
CA PRO A 12 -23.09 -4.12 -20.47
C PRO A 12 -22.12 -3.12 -19.83
N LEU A 13 -20.84 -3.48 -19.79
CA LEU A 13 -19.75 -2.52 -19.58
C LEU A 13 -19.66 -1.61 -20.81
N GLN A 14 -19.61 -0.29 -20.59
CA GLN A 14 -19.45 0.68 -21.68
C GLN A 14 -18.00 0.70 -22.15
N GLN A 15 -17.76 0.24 -23.39
CA GLN A 15 -16.47 0.39 -24.07
C GLN A 15 -16.32 1.83 -24.58
N THR A 16 -15.27 2.53 -24.16
CA THR A 16 -14.87 3.82 -24.75
C THR A 16 -13.82 3.56 -25.83
N ILE A 17 -14.26 3.22 -27.05
CA ILE A 17 -13.37 3.04 -28.21
C ILE A 17 -13.16 4.40 -28.89
N ALA A 18 -11.95 4.96 -28.76
CA ALA A 18 -11.60 6.28 -29.29
C ALA A 18 -10.98 6.24 -30.71
N THR A 19 -11.72 5.77 -31.71
CA THR A 19 -11.26 5.84 -33.11
C THR A 19 -11.41 7.25 -33.70
N THR A 20 -10.31 7.86 -34.14
CA THR A 20 -10.24 9.27 -34.55
C THR A 20 -10.78 9.56 -35.96
N THR A 21 -11.95 10.22 -36.10
CA THR A 21 -12.31 10.91 -37.37
C THR A 21 -13.28 12.11 -37.23
N ASN A 22 -12.70 13.31 -37.17
CA ASN A 22 -13.05 14.54 -37.93
C ASN A 22 -14.52 15.03 -38.16
N LYS A 23 -14.78 16.29 -37.78
CA LYS A 23 -15.80 17.28 -38.26
C LYS A 23 -17.24 17.31 -37.67
N ASN A 24 -17.48 18.41 -36.95
CA ASN A 24 -18.64 19.32 -36.94
C ASN A 24 -19.98 18.86 -37.57
N ASN A 25 -21.09 18.91 -36.81
CA ASN A 25 -22.12 19.97 -36.98
C ASN A 25 -23.35 19.91 -36.02
N ILE A 26 -23.84 21.13 -35.68
CA ILE A 26 -25.26 21.56 -35.55
C ILE A 26 -26.23 20.78 -34.62
N LEU A 27 -26.41 21.36 -33.42
CA LEU A 27 -27.65 22.01 -32.91
C LEU A 27 -29.07 21.37 -33.11
N THR A 28 -29.80 21.31 -31.99
CA THR A 28 -31.28 21.47 -31.79
C THR A 28 -32.32 20.38 -32.11
N THR A 29 -33.26 20.29 -31.16
CA THR A 29 -34.70 19.92 -31.27
C THR A 29 -35.14 18.54 -31.78
N MET A 30 -35.85 17.82 -30.92
CA MET A 30 -37.32 17.64 -31.06
C MET A 30 -37.99 17.59 -29.68
N THR A 31 -39.27 17.98 -29.58
CA THR A 31 -40.03 18.09 -28.32
C THR A 31 -41.48 17.62 -28.48
N LYS A 32 -42.20 17.42 -27.35
CA LYS A 32 -43.67 17.27 -27.23
C LYS A 32 -44.25 15.94 -27.77
N HIS A 33 -45.45 15.47 -27.40
CA HIS A 33 -46.50 15.89 -26.43
C HIS A 33 -47.24 14.60 -25.98
N SER A 34 -48.09 14.52 -24.95
CA SER A 34 -48.63 15.43 -23.90
C SER A 34 -48.92 14.56 -22.63
N SER A 35 -49.73 14.83 -21.59
CA SER A 35 -50.85 15.76 -21.29
C SER A 35 -50.80 16.17 -19.79
N SER A 36 -51.93 16.59 -19.20
CA SER A 36 -52.05 17.04 -17.81
C SER A 36 -53.28 16.45 -17.08
N SER A 37 -53.26 16.50 -15.75
CA SER A 37 -54.44 16.49 -14.87
C SER A 37 -54.08 17.16 -13.54
N SER A 38 -54.98 18.01 -13.02
CA SER A 38 -54.66 18.92 -11.90
C SER A 38 -55.73 18.87 -10.81
N SER A 39 -55.31 18.93 -9.55
CA SER A 39 -56.21 19.27 -8.44
C SER A 39 -55.51 20.16 -7.40
N SER A 40 -56.13 21.31 -7.14
CA SER A 40 -55.94 22.13 -5.94
C SER A 40 -56.63 21.48 -4.74
N PHE A 41 -56.47 21.90 -3.47
CA PHE A 41 -55.78 23.03 -2.82
C PHE A 41 -55.55 22.58 -1.36
N HIS A 42 -54.49 23.01 -0.67
CA HIS A 42 -54.58 23.59 0.69
C HIS A 42 -53.26 24.24 1.10
N ARG A 43 -53.33 25.21 2.02
CA ARG A 43 -52.25 26.15 2.34
C ARG A 43 -52.01 26.21 3.84
N HIS A 44 -50.83 25.80 4.30
CA HIS A 44 -50.35 26.06 5.65
C HIS A 44 -48.97 26.74 5.59
N HIS A 45 -48.84 27.85 6.31
CA HIS A 45 -47.56 28.51 6.56
C HIS A 45 -46.87 27.81 7.74
N HIS A 46 -45.57 27.59 7.66
CA HIS A 46 -44.69 27.54 8.83
C HIS A 46 -43.32 28.14 8.51
N HIS A 47 -42.58 28.54 9.56
CA HIS A 47 -41.44 29.44 9.45
C HIS A 47 -40.16 28.79 8.91
N HIS A 48 -39.35 29.60 8.22
CA HIS A 48 -37.91 29.34 8.12
C HIS A 48 -37.28 29.38 9.52
N HIS A 49 -36.62 28.29 9.92
CA HIS A 49 -35.57 28.32 10.94
C HIS A 49 -34.28 27.77 10.35
N HIS A 50 -33.23 28.59 10.34
CA HIS A 50 -31.88 28.13 10.06
C HIS A 50 -31.39 27.29 11.25
N HIS A 51 -31.44 25.97 11.14
CA HIS A 51 -30.73 25.10 12.07
C HIS A 51 -29.22 25.15 11.78
N LEU A 52 -28.53 26.03 12.50
CA LEU A 52 -27.09 25.92 12.71
C LEU A 52 -26.84 24.59 13.43
N LEU A 53 -26.15 23.66 12.78
CA LEU A 53 -25.60 22.50 13.46
C LEU A 53 -24.52 22.97 14.45
N PRO A 54 -24.50 22.48 15.70
CA PRO A 54 -23.44 22.85 16.64
C PRO A 54 -22.10 22.29 16.15
N ARG A 55 -21.04 23.10 16.25
CA ARG A 55 -19.67 22.56 16.22
C ARG A 55 -19.57 21.47 17.29
N SER A 56 -19.07 20.30 16.92
CA SER A 56 -18.60 19.31 17.90
C SER A 56 -17.48 19.95 18.73
N SER A 57 -17.69 20.06 20.03
CA SER A 57 -16.63 20.40 20.98
C SER A 57 -15.67 19.22 21.10
N SER A 58 -14.36 19.49 21.01
CA SER A 58 -13.34 18.45 21.15
C SER A 58 -13.49 17.73 22.50
N PRO A 59 -13.50 16.39 22.56
CA PRO A 59 -13.84 15.62 23.76
C PRO A 59 -12.75 15.63 24.86
N TRP A 60 -11.83 16.60 24.81
CA TRP A 60 -10.65 16.71 25.68
C TRP A 60 -10.94 17.41 27.02
N MET A 61 -12.19 17.74 27.34
CA MET A 61 -12.59 18.47 28.55
C MET A 61 -13.90 17.93 29.19
N THR A 62 -13.88 16.68 29.66
CA THR A 62 -14.96 16.09 30.48
C THR A 62 -14.38 15.38 31.71
N THR A 63 -13.95 16.16 32.70
CA THR A 63 -13.54 15.65 34.01
C THR A 63 -14.75 15.27 34.87
N THR A 64 -14.89 13.99 35.21
CA THR A 64 -15.66 13.56 36.39
C THR A 64 -14.83 13.83 37.66
N GLY A 65 -15.49 14.16 38.77
CA GLY A 65 -14.90 15.03 39.80
C GLY A 65 -14.40 14.38 41.10
N SER A 66 -14.00 15.27 42.02
CA SER A 66 -13.74 15.05 43.46
C SER A 66 -12.51 14.22 43.89
N SER A 67 -11.32 14.78 43.69
CA SER A 67 -10.34 14.94 44.81
C SER A 67 -9.34 16.07 44.51
N SER A 68 -8.74 16.67 45.55
CA SER A 68 -8.01 17.93 45.44
C SER A 68 -6.51 17.77 45.21
N SER A 69 -6.05 17.94 43.97
CA SER A 69 -4.64 18.24 43.66
C SER A 69 -4.48 19.00 42.34
N SER A 70 -3.57 19.99 42.34
CA SER A 70 -3.04 20.79 41.22
C SER A 70 -3.54 20.51 39.78
N SER A 71 -4.24 21.48 39.19
CA SER A 71 -4.59 21.51 37.77
C SER A 71 -3.33 21.58 36.87
N PRO A 72 -3.11 20.66 35.93
CA PRO A 72 -2.00 20.74 34.97
C PRO A 72 -2.36 21.65 33.76
N SER A 73 -2.87 22.85 34.03
CA SER A 73 -3.25 23.84 33.00
C SER A 73 -2.10 24.79 32.66
N SER A 74 -0.92 24.25 32.39
CA SER A 74 0.20 25.01 31.84
C SER A 74 0.05 25.13 30.32
N PHE A 75 -0.32 26.32 29.84
CA PHE A 75 -0.07 26.69 28.45
C PHE A 75 1.43 26.45 28.13
N PRO A 76 1.78 26.00 26.90
CA PRO A 76 3.18 25.96 26.50
C PRO A 76 3.80 27.36 26.67
N PRO A 77 5.02 27.50 27.22
CA PRO A 77 5.62 28.80 27.45
C PRO A 77 5.64 29.65 26.17
N SER A 78 5.49 30.97 26.27
CA SER A 78 5.58 31.87 25.11
C SER A 78 6.88 31.69 24.32
N LYS A 79 7.95 31.27 25.00
CA LYS A 79 9.26 30.91 24.44
C LYS A 79 9.24 29.66 23.55
N PHE A 80 8.35 28.71 23.83
CA PHE A 80 8.09 27.54 22.98
C PHE A 80 7.38 27.99 21.70
N MET A 81 6.27 28.74 21.82
CA MET A 81 5.57 29.30 20.65
C MET A 81 6.48 30.19 19.78
N SER A 82 7.38 31.00 20.37
CA SER A 82 8.34 31.81 19.61
C SER A 82 9.47 31.01 18.94
N THR A 83 9.61 29.72 19.24
CA THR A 83 10.57 28.84 18.54
C THR A 83 10.00 28.40 17.19
N PHE A 84 8.68 28.19 17.09
CA PHE A 84 7.96 27.89 15.85
C PHE A 84 7.53 29.20 15.14
N GLY A 85 8.51 30.06 14.85
CA GLY A 85 8.33 31.44 14.38
C GLY A 85 7.81 31.61 12.94
N GLY A 86 6.70 30.95 12.60
CA GLY A 86 6.08 30.99 11.27
C GLY A 86 4.59 30.64 11.29
N THR A 87 3.98 30.56 10.11
CA THR A 87 2.56 30.21 9.99
C THR A 87 2.32 28.75 10.37
N PHE A 88 1.53 28.50 11.42
CA PHE A 88 1.20 27.15 11.93
C PHE A 88 0.43 26.22 10.95
N GLY A 89 0.20 26.65 9.71
CA GLY A 89 -0.34 25.85 8.61
C GLY A 89 0.71 25.37 7.60
N ASP A 90 2.00 25.70 7.79
CA ASP A 90 3.08 25.19 6.93
C ASP A 90 3.42 23.73 7.26
N ALA A 91 3.56 22.90 6.22
CA ALA A 91 3.91 21.48 6.34
C ALA A 91 5.27 21.29 7.04
N ASN A 92 6.25 22.18 6.81
CA ASN A 92 7.54 22.14 7.49
C ASN A 92 7.41 22.32 9.02
N CYS A 93 6.46 23.17 9.45
CA CYS A 93 6.18 23.39 10.87
C CYS A 93 5.52 22.15 11.50
N MET A 94 4.62 21.49 10.77
CA MET A 94 4.00 20.24 11.20
C MET A 94 5.03 19.09 11.29
N GLU A 95 5.91 18.92 10.30
CA GLU A 95 7.02 17.94 10.35
C GLU A 95 7.93 18.19 11.56
N GLN A 96 8.34 19.45 11.79
CA GLN A 96 9.19 19.80 12.94
C GLN A 96 8.52 19.49 14.28
N LEU A 97 7.23 19.82 14.44
CA LEU A 97 6.47 19.48 15.64
C LEU A 97 6.36 17.96 15.84
N LEU A 98 6.12 17.18 14.78
CA LEU A 98 6.11 15.71 14.84
C LEU A 98 7.49 15.15 15.22
N VAL A 99 8.58 15.68 14.65
CA VAL A 99 9.96 15.30 15.01
C VAL A 99 10.27 15.62 16.46
N HIS A 100 9.91 16.80 16.97
CA HIS A 100 10.10 17.14 18.38
C HIS A 100 9.26 16.24 19.29
N CYS A 101 8.04 15.87 18.87
CA CYS A 101 7.20 14.93 19.61
C CYS A 101 7.84 13.54 19.70
N ALA A 102 8.38 13.03 18.60
CA ALA A 102 9.08 11.74 18.54
C ALA A 102 10.29 11.73 19.50
N ASN A 103 11.14 12.77 19.46
CA ASN A 103 12.27 12.90 20.37
C ASN A 103 11.84 12.95 21.85
N ALA A 104 10.75 13.64 22.18
CA ALA A 104 10.22 13.71 23.54
C ALA A 104 9.69 12.34 24.03
N ILE A 105 9.07 11.56 23.14
CA ILE A 105 8.57 10.20 23.45
C ILE A 105 9.73 9.21 23.68
N GLU A 106 10.75 9.20 22.81
CA GLU A 106 11.94 8.33 22.99
C GLU A 106 12.76 8.75 24.22
N SER A 107 12.80 10.04 24.55
CA SER A 107 13.42 10.56 25.78
C SER A 107 12.56 10.39 27.05
N ASN A 108 11.32 9.90 26.91
CA ASN A 108 10.31 9.77 27.96
C ASN A 108 9.99 11.10 28.70
N ASP A 109 10.17 12.25 28.04
CA ASP A 109 9.72 13.56 28.53
C ASP A 109 8.22 13.72 28.30
N ALA A 110 7.46 13.19 29.26
CA ALA A 110 6.00 13.24 29.24
C ALA A 110 5.43 14.67 29.22
N THR A 111 6.14 15.67 29.78
CA THR A 111 5.67 17.05 29.85
C THR A 111 5.86 17.76 28.51
N LEU A 112 7.04 17.64 27.89
CA LEU A 112 7.28 18.18 26.55
C LEU A 112 6.41 17.47 25.51
N ALA A 113 6.28 16.15 25.58
CA ALA A 113 5.39 15.38 24.71
C ALA A 113 3.94 15.86 24.85
N GLN A 114 3.41 16.03 26.07
CA GLN A 114 2.07 16.56 26.30
C GLN A 114 1.85 17.94 25.65
N GLN A 115 2.83 18.86 25.79
CA GLN A 115 2.73 20.21 25.23
C GLN A 115 2.73 20.20 23.70
N ILE A 116 3.61 19.42 23.07
CA ILE A 116 3.67 19.29 21.61
C ILE A 116 2.39 18.63 21.07
N LEU A 117 1.93 17.55 21.69
CA LEU A 117 0.72 16.84 21.30
C LEU A 117 -0.53 17.72 21.43
N TRP A 118 -0.62 18.58 22.45
CA TRP A 118 -1.70 19.55 22.56
C TRP A 118 -1.69 20.55 21.40
N VAL A 119 -0.53 21.06 21.00
CA VAL A 119 -0.42 21.95 19.81
C VAL A 119 -0.83 21.20 18.54
N LEU A 120 -0.28 20.00 18.30
CA LEU A 120 -0.60 19.18 17.11
C LEU A 120 -2.11 18.93 16.98
N ASN A 121 -2.81 18.55 18.07
CA ASN A 121 -4.25 18.32 18.06
C ASN A 121 -5.10 19.58 17.75
N ASN A 122 -4.55 20.79 17.91
CA ASN A 122 -5.22 22.04 17.56
C ASN A 122 -4.93 22.51 16.13
N ILE A 123 -3.79 22.12 15.53
CA ILE A 123 -3.39 22.56 14.17
C ILE A 123 -3.65 21.50 13.08
N ALA A 124 -3.82 20.23 13.44
CA ALA A 124 -4.01 19.10 12.52
C ALA A 124 -5.36 18.38 12.73
N PRO A 125 -6.50 19.02 12.43
CA PRO A 125 -7.82 18.38 12.52
C PRO A 125 -7.99 17.27 11.47
N PRO A 126 -8.74 16.19 11.80
CA PRO A 126 -8.91 15.02 10.90
C PRO A 126 -9.75 15.29 9.64
N ASP A 127 -10.49 16.41 9.60
CA ASP A 127 -11.22 16.90 8.42
C ASP A 127 -10.63 18.22 7.89
N GLY A 128 -9.34 18.46 8.17
CA GLY A 128 -8.58 19.58 7.64
C GLY A 128 -8.14 19.41 6.19
N ASP A 129 -7.17 20.21 5.74
CA ASP A 129 -6.47 20.02 4.46
C ASP A 129 -5.58 18.76 4.43
N SER A 130 -5.00 18.44 3.27
CA SER A 130 -4.17 17.25 3.07
C SER A 130 -2.99 17.15 4.06
N ASN A 131 -2.31 18.26 4.37
CA ASN A 131 -1.20 18.29 5.33
C ASN A 131 -1.69 18.13 6.77
N GLN A 132 -2.84 18.71 7.11
CA GLN A 132 -3.48 18.52 8.42
C GLN A 132 -3.91 17.07 8.64
N ARG A 133 -4.51 16.41 7.62
CA ARG A 133 -4.94 15.01 7.72
C ARG A 133 -3.76 14.04 7.75
N LEU A 134 -2.71 14.28 6.96
CA LEU A 134 -1.42 13.57 7.06
C LEU A 134 -0.83 13.67 8.48
N THR A 135 -0.73 14.90 9.00
CA THR A 135 -0.18 15.17 10.34
C THR A 135 -1.00 14.50 11.45
N CYS A 136 -2.33 14.41 11.28
CA CYS A 136 -3.22 13.66 12.17
C CYS A 136 -2.91 12.14 12.15
N GLY A 137 -2.55 11.57 10.99
CA GLY A 137 -2.07 10.20 10.86
C GLY A 137 -0.78 9.94 11.66
N PHE A 138 0.25 10.77 11.48
CA PHE A 138 1.51 10.68 12.23
C PHE A 138 1.32 10.87 13.74
N LEU A 139 0.46 11.82 14.13
CA LEU A 139 0.07 12.09 15.51
C LEU A 139 -0.53 10.84 16.19
N ARG A 140 -1.44 10.13 15.52
CA ARG A 140 -2.02 8.87 16.00
C ARG A 140 -0.94 7.78 16.14
N ALA A 141 -0.07 7.64 15.14
CA ALA A 141 1.00 6.66 15.15
C ALA A 141 2.04 6.89 16.27
N LEU A 142 2.37 8.13 16.60
CA LEU A 142 3.22 8.47 17.75
C LEU A 142 2.56 8.14 19.10
N ILE A 143 1.25 8.36 19.23
CA ILE A 143 0.48 7.96 20.42
C ILE A 143 0.42 6.42 20.55
N ALA A 144 0.24 5.71 19.43
CA ALA A 144 0.33 4.25 19.39
C ALA A 144 1.73 3.75 19.80
N ARG A 145 2.81 4.40 19.33
CA ARG A 145 4.20 4.07 19.73
C ARG A 145 4.42 4.25 21.22
N ALA A 146 4.03 5.40 21.80
CA ALA A 146 4.15 5.66 23.24
C ALA A 146 3.38 4.60 24.07
N THR A 147 2.21 4.19 23.58
CA THR A 147 1.39 3.14 24.20
C THR A 147 2.09 1.77 24.17
N LYS A 148 2.66 1.37 23.03
CA LYS A 148 3.37 0.09 22.84
C LYS A 148 4.70 0.01 23.60
N THR A 149 5.44 1.11 23.68
CA THR A 149 6.73 1.21 24.40
C THR A 149 6.59 1.42 25.90
N GLY A 150 5.41 1.85 26.38
CA GLY A 150 5.18 2.25 27.77
C GLY A 150 5.74 3.64 28.14
N SER A 151 6.35 4.34 27.17
CA SER A 151 6.81 5.72 27.34
C SER A 151 5.64 6.66 27.61
N CYS A 152 5.87 7.68 28.44
CA CYS A 152 4.93 8.76 28.72
C CYS A 152 3.54 8.26 29.16
N LYS A 153 3.45 7.46 30.23
CA LYS A 153 2.22 6.76 30.76
C LYS A 153 0.87 7.48 30.65
N MET A 154 0.85 8.82 30.70
CA MET A 154 -0.35 9.63 30.43
C MET A 154 -0.90 9.39 29.01
N LEU A 155 -0.04 9.26 27.99
CA LEU A 155 -0.41 8.96 26.61
C LEU A 155 -0.99 7.56 26.47
N THR A 156 -0.46 6.57 27.19
CA THR A 156 -1.06 5.22 27.31
C THR A 156 -2.50 5.31 27.82
N ALA A 157 -2.76 6.14 28.84
CA ALA A 157 -4.10 6.37 29.36
C ALA A 157 -5.00 7.14 28.37
N MET A 158 -4.46 8.13 27.65
CA MET A 158 -5.19 8.88 26.61
C MET A 158 -5.55 7.99 25.41
N ALA A 159 -4.68 7.08 24.99
CA ALA A 159 -4.95 6.11 23.93
C ALA A 159 -6.07 5.15 24.33
N ASN A 160 -5.99 4.58 25.54
CA ASN A 160 -7.01 3.68 26.08
C ASN A 160 -8.38 4.37 26.24
N ALA A 161 -8.40 5.63 26.69
CA ALA A 161 -9.63 6.44 26.77
C ALA A 161 -10.22 6.78 25.39
N ASN A 162 -9.40 6.78 24.33
CA ASN A 162 -9.79 7.10 22.97
C ASN A 162 -9.62 5.90 22.02
N ALA A 163 -10.01 4.69 22.43
CA ALA A 163 -9.93 3.48 21.59
C ALA A 163 -10.67 3.61 20.23
N HIS A 164 -11.64 4.54 20.12
CA HIS A 164 -12.29 4.94 18.86
C HIS A 164 -11.31 5.57 17.83
N LEU A 165 -10.10 5.97 18.24
CA LEU A 165 -9.04 6.49 17.36
C LEU A 165 -8.14 5.40 16.75
N MET A 166 -8.38 4.11 17.03
CA MET A 166 -7.73 3.02 16.29
C MET A 166 -8.04 3.12 14.78
N ILE A 167 -7.10 2.70 13.94
CA ILE A 167 -7.29 2.71 12.50
C ILE A 167 -8.18 1.53 12.12
N GLN A 168 -9.36 1.82 11.57
CA GLN A 168 -10.25 0.84 10.96
C GLN A 168 -10.04 0.87 9.46
N THR A 169 -9.17 -0.01 8.97
CA THR A 169 -8.99 -0.28 7.54
C THR A 169 -10.27 -0.88 6.95
N HIS A 170 -10.49 -0.69 5.66
CA HIS A 170 -11.69 -1.21 5.00
C HIS A 170 -11.42 -2.60 4.41
N LYS A 171 -12.40 -3.50 4.54
CA LYS A 171 -12.47 -4.73 3.76
C LYS A 171 -13.28 -4.48 2.50
N TYR A 172 -12.58 -4.34 1.39
CA TYR A 172 -13.14 -4.04 0.07
C TYR A 172 -13.77 -5.28 -0.56
N SER A 173 -14.98 -5.16 -1.13
CA SER A 173 -15.41 -6.10 -2.16
C SER A 173 -14.53 -5.97 -3.42
N ILE A 174 -14.50 -6.98 -4.29
CA ILE A 174 -13.73 -6.93 -5.57
C ILE A 174 -14.07 -5.65 -6.38
N THR A 175 -15.35 -5.25 -6.41
CA THR A 175 -15.82 -4.04 -7.09
C THR A 175 -15.36 -2.74 -6.43
N GLU A 176 -15.26 -2.70 -5.11
CA GLU A 176 -14.73 -1.54 -4.39
C GLU A 176 -13.20 -1.46 -4.49
N LEU A 177 -12.49 -2.61 -4.52
CA LEU A 177 -11.04 -2.66 -4.70
C LEU A 177 -10.64 -2.21 -6.11
N ALA A 178 -11.37 -2.65 -7.15
CA ALA A 178 -11.19 -2.13 -8.50
C ALA A 178 -11.45 -0.61 -8.56
N SER A 179 -12.52 -0.14 -7.91
CA SER A 179 -12.84 1.29 -7.81
C SER A 179 -11.76 2.10 -7.07
N PHE A 180 -11.09 1.50 -6.08
CA PHE A 180 -9.97 2.09 -5.32
C PHE A 180 -8.70 2.20 -6.17
N ILE A 181 -8.36 1.14 -6.91
CA ILE A 181 -7.25 1.10 -7.87
C ILE A 181 -7.43 2.15 -8.97
N ASP A 182 -8.67 2.38 -9.39
CA ASP A 182 -9.02 3.34 -10.45
C ASP A 182 -9.07 4.80 -9.97
N LEU A 183 -8.87 5.10 -8.68
CA LEU A 183 -8.83 6.49 -8.17
C LEU A 183 -7.59 7.26 -8.62
N THR A 184 -6.47 6.58 -8.83
CA THR A 184 -5.16 7.17 -9.17
C THR A 184 -4.33 6.20 -9.98
N PRO A 185 -3.39 6.65 -10.82
CA PRO A 185 -2.54 5.75 -11.60
C PRO A 185 -1.50 5.00 -10.76
N TRP A 186 -1.50 5.11 -9.42
CA TRP A 186 -0.52 4.52 -8.50
C TRP A 186 -0.30 3.02 -8.75
N HIS A 187 -1.38 2.26 -8.94
CA HIS A 187 -1.32 0.83 -9.29
C HIS A 187 -1.46 0.60 -10.80
N ARG A 188 -2.30 1.37 -11.51
CA ARG A 188 -2.48 1.24 -12.97
C ARG A 188 -1.18 1.45 -13.77
N PHE A 189 -0.27 2.31 -13.31
CA PHE A 189 1.09 2.47 -13.84
C PHE A 189 1.86 1.14 -13.81
N GLY A 190 1.89 0.49 -12.63
CA GLY A 190 2.53 -0.80 -12.44
C GLY A 190 1.93 -1.86 -13.35
N PHE A 191 0.60 -1.94 -13.40
CA PHE A 191 -0.13 -2.90 -14.22
C PHE A 191 0.12 -2.70 -15.72
N SER A 192 0.08 -1.46 -16.23
CA SER A 192 0.32 -1.15 -17.64
C SER A 192 1.75 -1.49 -18.06
N ALA A 193 2.75 -1.02 -17.29
CA ALA A 193 4.16 -1.30 -17.56
C ALA A 193 4.47 -2.81 -17.49
N ALA A 194 3.95 -3.50 -16.48
CA ALA A 194 4.12 -4.94 -16.31
C ALA A 194 3.43 -5.74 -17.42
N ASN A 195 2.19 -5.43 -17.76
CA ASN A 195 1.42 -6.20 -18.75
C ASN A 195 2.04 -6.14 -20.14
N ALA A 196 2.52 -4.97 -20.58
CA ALA A 196 3.20 -4.84 -21.87
C ALA A 196 4.52 -5.63 -21.90
N ALA A 197 5.37 -5.48 -20.88
CA ALA A 197 6.63 -6.21 -20.78
C ALA A 197 6.45 -7.74 -20.65
N ILE A 198 5.39 -8.19 -19.95
CA ILE A 198 5.02 -9.60 -19.87
C ILE A 198 4.56 -10.10 -21.25
N LEU A 199 3.73 -9.35 -21.97
CA LEU A 199 3.22 -9.73 -23.28
C LEU A 199 4.35 -9.94 -24.31
N GLU A 200 5.34 -9.05 -24.31
CA GLU A 200 6.59 -9.20 -25.10
C GLU A 200 7.39 -10.44 -24.67
N ALA A 201 7.59 -10.65 -23.36
CA ALA A 201 8.42 -11.74 -22.84
C ALA A 201 7.83 -13.16 -23.04
N ILE A 202 6.54 -13.27 -23.35
CA ILE A 202 5.84 -14.55 -23.58
C ILE A 202 5.50 -14.83 -25.06
N GLU A 203 5.99 -14.01 -25.99
CA GLU A 203 5.82 -14.22 -27.43
C GLU A 203 6.30 -15.63 -27.84
N GLY A 204 5.53 -16.32 -28.67
CA GLY A 204 5.84 -17.68 -29.14
C GLY A 204 5.68 -18.82 -28.12
N PHE A 205 5.52 -18.56 -26.82
CA PHE A 205 5.29 -19.61 -25.82
C PHE A 205 3.84 -20.13 -25.82
N SER A 206 3.66 -21.45 -25.81
CA SER A 206 2.36 -22.15 -25.71
C SER A 206 1.85 -22.27 -24.27
N ILE A 207 2.76 -22.30 -23.30
CA ILE A 207 2.48 -22.43 -21.86
C ILE A 207 3.14 -21.26 -21.13
N VAL A 208 2.37 -20.57 -20.29
CA VAL A 208 2.84 -19.40 -19.51
C VAL A 208 2.49 -19.58 -18.04
N HIS A 209 3.49 -19.59 -17.17
CA HIS A 209 3.34 -19.65 -15.72
C HIS A 209 3.60 -18.28 -15.11
N ILE A 210 2.55 -17.62 -14.66
CA ILE A 210 2.60 -16.35 -13.95
C ILE A 210 2.59 -16.64 -12.45
N VAL A 211 3.62 -16.16 -11.75
CA VAL A 211 3.70 -16.10 -10.30
C VAL A 211 3.39 -14.67 -9.89
N ASP A 212 2.19 -14.41 -9.37
CA ASP A 212 1.76 -13.08 -8.93
C ASP A 212 2.00 -12.88 -7.43
N LEU A 213 2.78 -11.84 -7.13
CA LEU A 213 3.13 -11.36 -5.80
C LEU A 213 2.65 -9.90 -5.70
N SER A 214 1.32 -9.74 -5.70
CA SER A 214 0.63 -8.45 -5.64
C SER A 214 -0.11 -8.22 -4.32
N SER A 215 0.08 -7.06 -3.68
CA SER A 215 -0.76 -6.63 -2.55
C SER A 215 -2.17 -6.21 -3.00
N THR A 216 -2.34 -5.93 -4.30
CA THR A 216 -3.61 -5.57 -4.95
C THR A 216 -4.43 -6.79 -5.41
N HIS A 217 -4.34 -7.92 -4.69
CA HIS A 217 -5.17 -9.12 -4.86
C HIS A 217 -5.53 -9.50 -6.32
N CYS A 218 -4.53 -9.76 -7.16
CA CYS A 218 -4.70 -10.17 -8.56
C CYS A 218 -5.44 -9.17 -9.48
N MET A 219 -5.71 -7.92 -9.08
CA MET A 219 -6.50 -6.97 -9.89
C MET A 219 -5.82 -6.54 -11.20
N GLN A 220 -4.51 -6.82 -11.38
CA GLN A 220 -3.79 -6.73 -12.65
C GLN A 220 -4.20 -7.82 -13.67
N ILE A 221 -4.57 -9.00 -13.17
CA ILE A 221 -4.73 -10.21 -13.98
C ILE A 221 -5.86 -10.11 -15.03
N PRO A 222 -7.04 -9.49 -14.76
CA PRO A 222 -8.08 -9.35 -15.79
C PRO A 222 -7.63 -8.57 -17.04
N THR A 223 -6.82 -7.50 -16.89
CA THR A 223 -6.33 -6.74 -18.05
C THR A 223 -5.19 -7.47 -18.76
N LEU A 224 -4.37 -8.24 -18.03
CA LEU A 224 -3.36 -9.12 -18.62
C LEU A 224 -3.99 -10.27 -19.42
N ILE A 225 -5.05 -10.90 -18.90
CA ILE A 225 -5.83 -11.91 -19.63
C ILE A 225 -6.42 -11.35 -20.92
N ASP A 226 -6.92 -10.11 -20.90
CA ASP A 226 -7.49 -9.47 -22.09
C ASP A 226 -6.40 -9.17 -23.14
N ALA A 227 -5.23 -8.67 -22.73
CA ALA A 227 -4.08 -8.49 -23.63
C ALA A 227 -3.62 -9.83 -24.24
N ILE A 228 -3.48 -10.87 -23.42
CA ILE A 228 -3.06 -12.21 -23.85
C ILE A 228 -4.08 -12.87 -24.80
N ALA A 229 -5.38 -12.64 -24.59
CA ALA A 229 -6.45 -13.15 -25.45
C ALA A 229 -6.41 -12.61 -26.89
N ASN A 230 -5.76 -11.47 -27.11
CA ASN A 230 -5.68 -10.79 -28.41
C ASN A 230 -4.31 -10.98 -29.12
N ARG A 231 -3.45 -11.89 -28.64
CA ARG A 231 -2.16 -12.21 -29.28
C ARG A 231 -2.33 -12.71 -30.73
N PRO A 232 -1.47 -12.31 -31.68
CA PRO A 232 -1.50 -12.79 -33.07
C PRO A 232 -1.43 -14.33 -33.23
N GLU A 233 -0.67 -15.00 -32.37
CA GLU A 233 -0.53 -16.47 -32.35
C GLU A 233 -1.74 -17.19 -31.71
N GLY A 234 -2.64 -16.43 -31.07
CA GLY A 234 -3.70 -16.94 -30.19
C GLY A 234 -3.27 -17.07 -28.72
N PRO A 235 -4.23 -17.37 -27.82
CA PRO A 235 -3.97 -17.44 -26.39
C PRO A 235 -3.23 -18.74 -25.97
N PRO A 236 -2.20 -18.65 -25.11
CA PRO A 236 -1.54 -19.80 -24.49
C PRO A 236 -2.38 -20.41 -23.36
N PHE A 237 -1.94 -21.56 -22.85
CA PHE A 237 -2.37 -22.07 -21.56
C PHE A 237 -1.68 -21.30 -20.43
N ILE A 238 -2.46 -20.68 -19.53
CA ILE A 238 -1.92 -19.93 -18.39
C ILE A 238 -2.00 -20.76 -17.11
N LYS A 239 -0.89 -20.87 -16.38
CA LYS A 239 -0.86 -21.23 -14.96
C LYS A 239 -0.69 -19.94 -14.16
N LEU A 240 -1.63 -19.61 -13.28
CA LEU A 240 -1.49 -18.49 -12.34
C LEU A 240 -1.30 -19.04 -10.92
N THR A 241 -0.14 -18.77 -10.34
CA THR A 241 0.20 -19.11 -8.95
C THR A 241 0.33 -17.85 -8.12
N VAL A 242 -0.27 -17.84 -6.92
CA VAL A 242 -0.27 -16.66 -6.04
C VAL A 242 0.15 -17.04 -4.62
N ALA A 243 0.83 -16.13 -3.91
CA ALA A 243 1.08 -16.28 -2.49
C ALA A 243 -0.23 -16.02 -1.70
N GLY A 244 -0.74 -17.04 -1.01
CA GLY A 244 -1.89 -16.90 -0.13
C GLY A 244 -1.50 -16.07 1.10
N ALA A 245 -2.19 -14.94 1.31
CA ALA A 245 -1.84 -13.95 2.33
C ALA A 245 -1.88 -14.53 3.76
N THR A 246 -0.89 -14.14 4.57
CA THR A 246 -0.71 -14.59 5.97
C THR A 246 -0.77 -13.46 7.00
N ALA A 247 -1.04 -12.23 6.58
CA ALA A 247 -1.14 -11.04 7.43
C ALA A 247 -2.18 -10.04 6.89
N ASP A 248 -2.84 -9.31 7.79
CA ASP A 248 -3.80 -8.24 7.48
C ASP A 248 -3.08 -6.95 7.01
N VAL A 249 -2.51 -7.01 5.81
CA VAL A 249 -1.89 -5.86 5.11
C VAL A 249 -2.92 -5.25 4.14
N PRO A 250 -3.22 -3.94 4.21
CA PRO A 250 -4.14 -3.30 3.26
C PRO A 250 -3.56 -3.11 1.86
N PRO A 251 -4.41 -2.95 0.82
CA PRO A 251 -5.88 -2.89 0.87
C PRO A 251 -6.50 -4.29 1.06
N MET A 252 -7.37 -4.45 2.06
CA MET A 252 -7.87 -5.77 2.46
C MET A 252 -9.05 -6.22 1.60
N LEU A 253 -9.02 -7.42 1.02
CA LEU A 253 -10.16 -8.01 0.29
C LEU A 253 -11.11 -8.80 1.20
N ASP A 254 -12.42 -8.61 1.01
CA ASP A 254 -13.49 -9.37 1.71
C ASP A 254 -13.92 -10.64 0.95
N HIS A 255 -12.97 -11.38 0.36
CA HIS A 255 -13.20 -12.61 -0.40
C HIS A 255 -12.04 -13.61 -0.16
N SER A 256 -12.32 -14.91 -0.28
CA SER A 256 -11.25 -15.91 -0.33
C SER A 256 -10.50 -15.89 -1.66
N TYR A 257 -9.25 -16.36 -1.66
CA TYR A 257 -8.47 -16.50 -2.89
C TYR A 257 -9.04 -17.58 -3.81
N GLU A 258 -9.74 -18.57 -3.26
CA GLU A 258 -10.46 -19.62 -3.99
C GLU A 258 -11.66 -19.05 -4.77
N GLU A 259 -12.44 -18.15 -4.17
CA GLU A 259 -13.54 -17.44 -4.85
C GLU A 259 -13.03 -16.46 -5.90
N LEU A 260 -11.94 -15.74 -5.60
CA LEU A 260 -11.26 -14.85 -6.54
C LEU A 260 -10.71 -15.65 -7.75
N GLY A 261 -10.04 -16.77 -7.50
CA GLY A 261 -9.54 -17.68 -8.52
C GLY A 261 -10.65 -18.24 -9.41
N SER A 262 -11.77 -18.67 -8.81
CA SER A 262 -12.95 -19.10 -9.56
C SER A 262 -13.49 -18.01 -10.48
N LYS A 263 -13.57 -16.75 -10.02
CA LYS A 263 -13.97 -15.61 -10.85
C LYS A 263 -12.97 -15.36 -12.00
N LEU A 264 -11.66 -15.42 -11.73
CA LEU A 264 -10.61 -15.25 -12.74
C LEU A 264 -10.65 -16.37 -13.81
N VAL A 265 -10.83 -17.63 -13.42
CA VAL A 265 -10.94 -18.77 -14.37
C VAL A 265 -12.21 -18.66 -15.24
N ASN A 266 -13.30 -18.15 -14.68
CA ASN A 266 -14.52 -17.88 -15.46
C ASN A 266 -14.34 -16.69 -16.42
N PHE A 267 -13.58 -15.65 -16.06
CA PHE A 267 -13.23 -14.54 -16.94
C PHE A 267 -12.25 -14.95 -18.05
N ALA A 268 -11.22 -15.73 -17.74
CA ALA A 268 -10.32 -16.32 -18.74
C ALA A 268 -11.11 -17.10 -19.80
N ARG A 269 -12.04 -17.95 -19.36
CA ARG A 269 -12.91 -18.71 -20.27
C ARG A 269 -13.79 -17.82 -21.15
N SER A 270 -14.29 -16.69 -20.66
CA SER A 270 -15.07 -15.75 -21.51
C SER A 270 -14.23 -14.99 -22.52
N ARG A 271 -12.89 -15.00 -22.37
CA ARG A 271 -11.90 -14.51 -23.36
C ARG A 271 -11.25 -15.64 -24.18
N ASN A 272 -11.77 -16.87 -24.11
CA ASN A 272 -11.20 -18.07 -24.74
C ASN A 272 -9.78 -18.46 -24.25
N VAL A 273 -9.35 -17.93 -23.10
CA VAL A 273 -8.08 -18.27 -22.45
C VAL A 273 -8.30 -19.44 -21.49
N VAL A 274 -7.39 -20.42 -21.50
CA VAL A 274 -7.41 -21.51 -20.51
C VAL A 274 -6.51 -21.13 -19.34
N LEU A 275 -7.07 -21.14 -18.12
CA LEU A 275 -6.40 -20.73 -16.90
C LEU A 275 -6.49 -21.83 -15.83
N GLU A 276 -5.33 -22.33 -15.36
CA GLU A 276 -5.20 -22.94 -14.04
C GLU A 276 -4.94 -21.84 -13.00
N PHE A 277 -5.61 -21.89 -11.84
CA PHE A 277 -5.35 -20.99 -10.72
C PHE A 277 -4.93 -21.78 -9.47
N ARG A 278 -3.88 -21.34 -8.80
CA ARG A 278 -3.27 -22.02 -7.65
C ARG A 278 -2.87 -21.03 -6.55
N VAL A 279 -3.33 -21.28 -5.33
CA VAL A 279 -2.88 -20.56 -4.12
C VAL A 279 -1.80 -21.38 -3.44
N VAL A 280 -0.70 -20.75 -3.02
CA VAL A 280 0.32 -21.36 -2.16
C VAL A 280 0.40 -20.60 -0.85
N PRO A 281 0.02 -21.18 0.29
CA PRO A 281 0.19 -20.55 1.60
C PRO A 281 1.66 -20.19 1.84
N SER A 282 1.96 -18.91 2.08
CA SER A 282 3.34 -18.41 2.22
C SER A 282 3.36 -17.08 2.97
N SER A 283 4.50 -16.72 3.56
CA SER A 283 4.66 -15.42 4.21
C SER A 283 5.83 -14.63 3.64
N SER A 284 5.67 -13.30 3.57
CA SER A 284 6.81 -12.41 3.33
C SER A 284 7.78 -12.43 4.54
N ALA A 285 7.30 -12.81 5.73
CA ALA A 285 8.14 -12.90 6.93
C ALA A 285 9.29 -13.92 6.79
N ASP A 286 9.05 -15.05 6.12
CA ASP A 286 10.05 -16.10 5.82
C ASP A 286 10.73 -15.93 4.44
N GLY A 287 10.28 -14.98 3.61
CA GLY A 287 10.76 -14.81 2.24
C GLY A 287 10.13 -15.76 1.24
N PHE A 288 8.84 -16.09 1.42
CA PHE A 288 8.04 -16.95 0.53
C PHE A 288 8.64 -18.34 0.31
N SER A 289 9.16 -18.96 1.38
CA SER A 289 9.90 -20.22 1.32
C SER A 289 9.07 -21.36 0.72
N SER A 290 7.80 -21.48 1.12
CA SER A 290 6.89 -22.54 0.64
C SER A 290 6.52 -22.36 -0.84
N LEU A 291 6.38 -21.11 -1.31
CA LEU A 291 6.19 -20.80 -2.73
C LEU A 291 7.43 -21.20 -3.54
N ILE A 292 8.62 -20.83 -3.09
CA ILE A 292 9.89 -21.21 -3.72
C ILE A 292 10.04 -22.74 -3.82
N GLU A 293 9.67 -23.48 -2.77
CA GLU A 293 9.69 -24.95 -2.78
C GLU A 293 8.66 -25.51 -3.78
N GLN A 294 7.43 -25.01 -3.77
CA GLN A 294 6.37 -25.43 -4.68
C GLN A 294 6.74 -25.20 -6.15
N LEU A 295 7.36 -24.06 -6.48
CA LEU A 295 7.82 -23.72 -7.83
C LEU A 295 8.95 -24.66 -8.30
N ARG A 296 9.92 -24.97 -7.42
CA ARG A 296 10.99 -25.95 -7.73
C ARG A 296 10.44 -27.34 -8.00
N VAL A 297 9.46 -27.79 -7.22
CA VAL A 297 8.80 -29.09 -7.44
C VAL A 297 8.05 -29.11 -8.78
N GLN A 298 7.37 -28.03 -9.16
CA GLN A 298 6.74 -27.92 -10.47
C GLN A 298 7.78 -27.97 -11.61
N GLN A 299 8.86 -27.20 -11.50
CA GLN A 299 9.91 -27.16 -12.52
C GLN A 299 10.56 -28.53 -12.78
N ILE A 300 10.79 -29.33 -11.73
CA ILE A 300 11.30 -30.70 -11.85
C ILE A 300 10.31 -31.60 -12.60
N VAL A 301 9.01 -31.49 -12.31
CA VAL A 301 7.96 -32.34 -12.93
C VAL A 301 7.75 -32.02 -14.41
N PHE A 302 7.95 -30.76 -14.84
CA PHE A 302 7.80 -30.35 -16.24
C PHE A 302 9.10 -30.37 -17.06
N ALA A 303 10.27 -30.52 -16.45
CA ALA A 303 11.56 -30.58 -17.15
C ALA A 303 11.68 -31.77 -18.14
N ASP A 304 11.04 -32.90 -17.84
CA ASP A 304 10.94 -34.06 -18.75
C ASP A 304 9.89 -33.87 -19.87
N GLY A 305 9.16 -32.74 -19.87
CA GLY A 305 7.92 -32.52 -20.64
C GLY A 305 8.06 -31.93 -22.05
N GLY A 306 9.25 -31.49 -22.48
CA GLY A 306 9.58 -31.17 -23.88
C GLY A 306 9.01 -29.88 -24.50
N GLU A 307 7.88 -29.33 -24.00
CA GLU A 307 7.39 -28.02 -24.43
C GLU A 307 7.99 -26.87 -23.59
N GLY A 308 8.29 -25.74 -24.24
CA GLY A 308 8.83 -24.56 -23.59
C GLY A 308 7.75 -23.82 -22.78
N GLU A 309 7.99 -23.65 -21.49
CA GLU A 309 7.12 -22.93 -20.55
C GLU A 309 7.76 -21.60 -20.14
N ALA A 310 7.06 -20.48 -20.35
CA ALA A 310 7.53 -19.17 -19.90
C ALA A 310 7.22 -18.97 -18.42
N LEU A 311 8.25 -18.78 -17.59
CA LEU A 311 8.09 -18.46 -16.16
C LEU A 311 8.19 -16.94 -15.95
N VAL A 312 7.05 -16.33 -15.62
CA VAL A 312 6.88 -14.90 -15.35
C VAL A 312 6.75 -14.70 -13.85
N ILE A 313 7.62 -13.89 -13.24
CA ILE A 313 7.49 -13.49 -11.84
C ILE A 313 7.04 -12.03 -11.78
N ASN A 314 5.79 -11.79 -11.38
CA ASN A 314 5.20 -10.45 -11.29
C ASN A 314 5.20 -9.98 -9.83
N CYS A 315 6.13 -9.09 -9.47
CA CYS A 315 6.24 -8.51 -8.13
C CYS A 315 5.67 -7.09 -8.12
N HIS A 316 4.52 -6.89 -7.49
CA HIS A 316 3.84 -5.59 -7.45
C HIS A 316 3.50 -5.19 -6.01
N MET A 317 4.22 -4.20 -5.47
CA MET A 317 3.94 -3.60 -4.16
C MET A 317 3.91 -4.61 -2.99
N MET A 318 4.79 -5.63 -3.02
CA MET A 318 4.83 -6.72 -2.03
C MET A 318 6.23 -7.02 -1.47
N LEU A 319 7.31 -6.89 -2.25
CA LEU A 319 8.62 -7.36 -1.79
C LEU A 319 9.18 -6.57 -0.59
N HIS A 320 8.82 -5.30 -0.44
CA HIS A 320 9.13 -4.52 0.76
C HIS A 320 8.53 -5.10 2.06
N ASN A 321 7.48 -5.91 2.01
CA ASN A 321 6.95 -6.60 3.20
C ASN A 321 7.78 -7.84 3.59
N THR A 322 8.84 -8.15 2.84
CA THR A 322 9.79 -9.24 3.16
C THR A 322 10.76 -8.83 4.26
N SER A 323 10.96 -9.70 5.26
CA SER A 323 11.79 -9.39 6.42
C SER A 323 13.27 -9.13 6.08
N GLU A 324 13.84 -8.11 6.72
CA GLU A 324 15.30 -7.87 6.70
C GLU A 324 16.05 -8.60 7.82
N GLU A 325 15.35 -8.99 8.89
CA GLU A 325 15.96 -9.65 10.04
C GLU A 325 16.39 -11.07 9.67
N SER A 326 17.68 -11.36 9.88
CA SER A 326 18.23 -12.69 9.63
C SER A 326 17.73 -13.70 10.66
N THR A 327 17.60 -14.97 10.23
CA THR A 327 17.18 -16.11 11.06
C THR A 327 17.95 -16.25 12.39
N LEU A 328 19.21 -15.84 12.43
CA LEU A 328 20.05 -15.85 13.64
C LEU A 328 19.56 -14.91 14.76
N ASN A 329 18.90 -13.79 14.44
CA ASN A 329 18.42 -12.85 15.45
C ASN A 329 17.20 -13.38 16.23
N VAL A 330 16.40 -14.25 15.60
CA VAL A 330 15.20 -14.85 16.21
C VAL A 330 15.55 -15.78 17.38
N ILE A 331 16.72 -16.43 17.31
CA ILE A 331 17.21 -17.38 18.33
C ILE A 331 17.65 -16.67 19.62
N ASN A 332 17.98 -15.37 19.55
CA ASN A 332 18.52 -14.59 20.67
C ASN A 332 17.47 -13.77 21.44
N MET A 333 16.17 -14.01 21.23
CA MET A 333 15.14 -13.51 22.14
C MET A 333 15.24 -14.27 23.48
N PRO A 334 15.47 -13.59 24.63
CA PRO A 334 15.54 -14.28 25.91
C PRO A 334 14.15 -14.76 26.32
N ASN A 335 13.95 -16.08 26.39
CA ASN A 335 12.81 -16.65 27.10
C ASN A 335 12.82 -16.11 28.54
N ASN A 336 11.75 -15.43 28.92
CA ASN A 336 11.66 -14.71 30.18
C ASN A 336 11.26 -15.64 31.34
N ASP A 337 11.91 -16.80 31.42
CA ASP A 337 11.69 -17.83 32.45
C ASP A 337 12.45 -17.47 33.73
N HIS A 338 11.70 -17.11 34.77
CA HIS A 338 12.25 -16.73 36.07
C HIS A 338 12.93 -17.89 36.80
N MET A 339 14.26 -17.96 36.77
CA MET A 339 15.06 -18.74 37.74
C MET A 339 16.39 -18.05 38.09
N SER A 340 16.87 -18.31 39.31
CA SER A 340 17.87 -17.46 39.99
C SER A 340 19.31 -17.66 39.48
N PRO A 341 20.17 -16.62 39.51
CA PRO A 341 21.56 -16.74 39.11
C PRO A 341 22.39 -17.60 40.08
N ASN A 342 23.12 -18.58 39.54
CA ASN A 342 24.04 -19.42 40.29
C ASN A 342 25.41 -18.70 40.45
N PRO A 343 25.91 -18.42 41.66
CA PRO A 343 27.05 -17.51 41.89
C PRO A 343 28.46 -18.11 41.62
N TYR A 344 28.57 -19.23 40.89
CA TYR A 344 29.86 -19.93 40.68
C TYR A 344 30.12 -20.29 39.20
N SER A 345 30.62 -19.30 38.44
CA SER A 345 31.26 -19.50 37.13
C SER A 345 32.46 -18.55 37.00
N MET A 346 33.66 -19.10 36.77
CA MET A 346 34.90 -18.32 36.59
C MET A 346 35.10 -17.86 35.13
N PRO A 347 35.77 -16.72 34.88
CA PRO A 347 35.95 -16.20 33.52
C PRO A 347 37.04 -16.98 32.76
N SER A 348 36.65 -17.67 31.69
CA SER A 348 37.58 -18.34 30.76
C SER A 348 38.15 -17.35 29.73
N THR A 349 39.44 -17.05 29.89
CA THR A 349 40.42 -16.53 28.89
C THR A 349 39.89 -16.11 27.51
N SER A 350 40.14 -14.85 27.16
CA SER A 350 39.86 -14.27 25.84
C SER A 350 40.68 -14.93 24.71
N SER A 351 40.05 -15.81 23.92
CA SER A 351 40.52 -16.17 22.58
C SER A 351 40.06 -15.10 21.58
N SER A 352 40.99 -14.37 20.98
CA SER A 352 40.69 -13.36 19.96
C SER A 352 40.35 -14.01 18.62
N SER A 353 39.16 -14.61 18.52
CA SER A 353 38.57 -15.02 17.24
C SER A 353 38.24 -13.77 16.43
N SER A 354 38.96 -13.57 15.33
CA SER A 354 38.59 -12.57 14.33
C SER A 354 37.19 -12.90 13.81
N SER A 355 36.19 -12.11 14.20
CA SER A 355 34.81 -12.29 13.76
C SER A 355 34.70 -11.92 12.28
N SER A 356 35.00 -12.88 11.40
CA SER A 356 34.55 -12.86 10.02
C SER A 356 33.03 -12.81 10.04
N SER A 357 32.47 -11.61 9.93
CA SER A 357 31.04 -11.38 9.92
C SER A 357 30.46 -11.95 8.62
N THR A 358 30.18 -13.25 8.65
CA THR A 358 29.28 -13.90 7.70
C THR A 358 27.92 -13.25 7.86
N SER A 359 27.72 -12.15 7.15
CA SER A 359 26.46 -11.42 7.07
C SER A 359 25.41 -12.38 6.56
N SER A 360 24.62 -12.93 7.48
CA SER A 360 23.46 -13.73 7.16
C SER A 360 22.57 -12.92 6.22
N ALA A 361 22.27 -13.51 5.06
CA ALA A 361 21.51 -12.79 4.04
C ALA A 361 20.10 -12.47 4.57
N SER A 362 19.59 -11.27 4.29
CA SER A 362 18.19 -10.95 4.58
C SER A 362 17.27 -11.84 3.75
N HIS A 363 16.02 -12.05 4.21
CA HIS A 363 15.07 -12.88 3.47
C HIS A 363 14.82 -12.34 2.06
N ARG A 364 14.84 -11.01 1.86
CA ARG A 364 14.88 -10.35 0.53
C ARG A 364 16.00 -10.90 -0.36
N THR A 365 17.23 -10.94 0.15
CA THR A 365 18.40 -11.41 -0.62
C THR A 365 18.39 -12.92 -0.85
N MET A 366 17.85 -13.71 0.09
CA MET A 366 17.68 -15.16 -0.10
C MET A 366 16.57 -15.48 -1.13
N PHE A 367 15.45 -14.79 -1.05
CA PHE A 367 14.32 -14.90 -1.98
C PHE A 367 14.72 -14.56 -3.41
N LEU A 368 15.41 -13.43 -3.65
CA LEU A 368 15.87 -13.08 -5.01
C LEU A 368 16.85 -14.11 -5.58
N LYS A 369 17.75 -14.66 -4.76
CA LYS A 369 18.63 -15.77 -5.19
C LYS A 369 17.85 -17.06 -5.48
N ALA A 370 16.77 -17.30 -4.75
CA ALA A 370 15.87 -18.43 -5.02
C ALA A 370 15.08 -18.23 -6.33
N LEU A 371 14.55 -17.03 -6.60
CA LEU A 371 13.97 -16.69 -7.90
C LEU A 371 14.98 -16.87 -9.04
N ARG A 372 16.23 -16.40 -8.88
CA ARG A 372 17.28 -16.61 -9.88
C ARG A 372 17.53 -18.10 -10.17
N SER A 373 17.38 -18.97 -9.16
CA SER A 373 17.54 -20.43 -9.32
C SER A 373 16.37 -21.14 -10.02
N LEU A 374 15.26 -20.44 -10.29
CA LEU A 374 14.16 -20.94 -11.13
C LEU A 374 14.36 -20.61 -12.62
N ASP A 375 15.39 -19.82 -12.96
CA ASP A 375 15.69 -19.33 -14.32
C ASP A 375 14.48 -18.71 -15.07
N PRO A 376 13.80 -17.70 -14.48
CA PRO A 376 12.56 -17.15 -15.02
C PRO A 376 12.78 -16.38 -16.33
N THR A 377 11.82 -16.51 -17.25
CA THR A 377 11.76 -15.80 -18.54
C THR A 377 11.75 -14.28 -18.37
N ILE A 378 11.02 -13.79 -17.35
CA ILE A 378 11.08 -12.39 -16.90
C ILE A 378 10.71 -12.28 -15.41
N VAL A 379 11.36 -11.35 -14.71
CA VAL A 379 10.93 -10.83 -13.41
C VAL A 379 10.59 -9.36 -13.57
N VAL A 380 9.33 -9.00 -13.33
CA VAL A 380 8.88 -7.61 -13.25
C VAL A 380 8.87 -7.19 -11.78
N LEU A 381 9.46 -6.05 -11.46
CA LEU A 381 9.43 -5.48 -10.11
C LEU A 381 8.91 -4.04 -10.15
N VAL A 382 7.75 -3.85 -9.51
CA VAL A 382 7.09 -2.57 -9.26
C VAL A 382 7.01 -2.35 -7.75
N ASP A 383 7.53 -1.21 -7.26
CA ASP A 383 7.44 -0.83 -5.85
C ASP A 383 7.46 0.71 -5.65
N GLU A 384 7.15 1.18 -4.44
CA GLU A 384 7.15 2.60 -4.06
C GLU A 384 8.58 3.13 -3.81
N ASP A 385 8.93 4.30 -4.38
CA ASP A 385 10.30 4.84 -4.37
C ASP A 385 10.63 5.66 -3.11
N ALA A 386 10.63 5.00 -1.95
CA ALA A 386 10.92 5.63 -0.65
C ALA A 386 11.77 4.75 0.28
N ASP A 387 12.37 5.34 1.33
CA ASP A 387 13.16 4.63 2.33
C ASP A 387 12.52 4.63 3.72
N PHE A 388 11.84 3.54 4.06
CA PHE A 388 11.29 3.32 5.41
C PHE A 388 12.12 2.32 6.23
N THR A 389 13.30 1.91 5.75
CA THR A 389 14.09 0.84 6.40
C THR A 389 14.65 1.23 7.77
N SER A 390 15.07 2.49 7.95
CA SER A 390 15.92 2.97 9.07
C SER A 390 15.52 2.46 10.47
N SER A 391 16.53 2.16 11.29
CA SER A 391 16.33 1.87 12.72
C SER A 391 15.99 3.12 13.54
N ASP A 392 16.37 4.32 13.07
CA ASP A 392 16.09 5.58 13.76
C ASP A 392 14.66 6.09 13.45
N LEU A 393 13.90 6.34 14.51
CA LEU A 393 12.51 6.80 14.45
C LEU A 393 12.36 8.15 13.72
N VAL A 394 13.27 9.09 13.97
CA VAL A 394 13.19 10.45 13.41
C VAL A 394 13.52 10.44 11.92
N CYS A 395 14.50 9.63 11.50
CA CYS A 395 14.76 9.34 10.09
C CYS A 395 13.54 8.71 9.41
N ARG A 396 12.95 7.65 10.00
CA ARG A 396 11.72 7.04 9.42
C ARG A 396 10.57 8.04 9.33
N LEU A 397 10.37 8.85 10.35
CA LEU A 397 9.32 9.88 10.38
C LEU A 397 9.50 10.90 9.25
N ARG A 398 10.71 11.45 9.07
CA ARG A 398 10.98 12.36 7.96
C ARG A 398 10.80 11.70 6.59
N SER A 399 11.36 10.50 6.37
CA SER A 399 11.17 9.79 5.09
C SER A 399 9.69 9.55 4.79
N ALA A 400 8.92 9.11 5.79
CA ALA A 400 7.49 8.84 5.62
C ALA A 400 6.69 10.13 5.40
N PHE A 401 6.98 11.22 6.12
CA PHE A 401 6.24 12.49 5.94
C PHE A 401 6.51 13.11 4.56
N ASN A 402 7.77 13.11 4.11
CA ASN A 402 8.18 13.67 2.81
C ASN A 402 7.77 12.81 1.59
N PHE A 403 7.29 11.58 1.81
CA PHE A 403 6.67 10.75 0.76
C PHE A 403 5.15 10.72 0.85
N LEU A 404 4.58 10.45 2.04
CA LEU A 404 3.15 10.16 2.20
C LEU A 404 2.24 11.40 2.10
N TRP A 405 2.76 12.61 1.96
CA TRP A 405 1.94 13.76 1.52
C TRP A 405 1.39 13.57 0.10
N ILE A 406 2.12 12.86 -0.76
CA ILE A 406 1.79 12.63 -2.18
C ILE A 406 0.39 12.04 -2.35
N PRO A 407 0.03 10.88 -1.74
CA PRO A 407 -1.30 10.30 -1.92
C PRO A 407 -2.43 11.15 -1.30
N TYR A 408 -2.18 11.87 -0.20
CA TYR A 408 -3.18 12.81 0.35
C TYR A 408 -3.45 13.99 -0.59
N ASP A 409 -2.41 14.61 -1.15
CA ASP A 409 -2.53 15.74 -2.09
C ASP A 409 -3.06 15.30 -3.47
N ALA A 410 -2.71 14.10 -3.92
CA ALA A 410 -3.29 13.49 -5.12
C ALA A 410 -4.79 13.24 -4.97
N VAL A 411 -5.25 12.63 -3.88
CA VAL A 411 -6.67 12.31 -3.69
C VAL A 411 -7.51 13.52 -3.25
N GLU A 412 -6.93 14.55 -2.62
CA GLU A 412 -7.58 15.85 -2.35
C GLU A 412 -8.10 16.54 -3.64
N ALA A 413 -7.49 16.24 -4.80
CA ALA A 413 -7.93 16.74 -6.11
C ALA A 413 -9.24 16.08 -6.61
N PHE A 414 -9.56 14.86 -6.17
CA PHE A 414 -10.70 14.07 -6.67
C PHE A 414 -11.77 13.80 -5.60
N LEU A 415 -11.38 13.31 -4.42
CA LEU A 415 -12.28 12.89 -3.34
C LEU A 415 -12.20 13.83 -2.15
N ARG A 416 -12.73 15.06 -2.32
CA ARG A 416 -12.71 16.07 -1.24
C ARG A 416 -13.41 15.61 0.05
N GLN A 417 -14.45 14.79 -0.06
CA GLN A 417 -15.25 14.27 1.07
C GLN A 417 -15.84 12.89 0.73
N GLY A 418 -16.19 12.11 1.76
CA GLY A 418 -16.96 10.86 1.63
C GLY A 418 -16.21 9.60 2.06
N LYS A 419 -16.93 8.47 2.11
CA LYS A 419 -16.40 7.19 2.62
C LYS A 419 -15.18 6.66 1.86
N GLN A 420 -15.16 6.79 0.53
CA GLN A 420 -14.01 6.36 -0.28
C GLN A 420 -12.72 7.11 0.10
N ARG A 421 -12.80 8.42 0.42
CA ARG A 421 -11.65 9.18 0.96
C ARG A 421 -11.22 8.60 2.31
N GLN A 422 -12.17 8.35 3.20
CA GLN A 422 -11.90 7.82 4.55
C GLN A 422 -11.28 6.42 4.52
N TRP A 423 -11.68 5.55 3.58
CA TRP A 423 -11.08 4.23 3.39
C TRP A 423 -9.65 4.35 2.83
N TYR A 424 -9.46 5.14 1.77
CA TYR A 424 -8.14 5.41 1.19
C TYR A 424 -7.14 6.02 2.21
N GLU A 425 -7.60 7.00 3.00
CA GLU A 425 -6.80 7.62 4.06
C GLU A 425 -6.58 6.68 5.26
N ALA A 426 -7.44 5.69 5.50
CA ALA A 426 -7.26 4.70 6.56
C ALA A 426 -6.12 3.71 6.24
N ASP A 427 -6.03 3.25 4.99
CA ASP A 427 -4.96 2.34 4.55
C ASP A 427 -3.60 3.05 4.56
N ILE A 428 -3.55 4.35 4.20
CA ILE A 428 -2.33 5.17 4.36
C ILE A 428 -2.02 5.42 5.85
N CYS A 429 -3.02 5.68 6.69
CA CYS A 429 -2.81 5.76 8.13
C CYS A 429 -2.23 4.46 8.68
N TRP A 430 -2.64 3.29 8.18
CA TRP A 430 -2.09 1.99 8.56
C TRP A 430 -0.60 1.89 8.17
N LYS A 431 -0.22 2.34 6.97
CA LYS A 431 1.21 2.44 6.59
C LYS A 431 1.99 3.32 7.57
N ILE A 432 1.47 4.51 7.90
CA ILE A 432 2.08 5.43 8.88
C ILE A 432 2.21 4.77 10.26
N GLU A 433 1.16 4.10 10.77
CA GLU A 433 1.24 3.41 12.06
C GLU A 433 2.24 2.25 12.03
N ASN A 434 2.33 1.51 10.93
CA ASN A 434 3.30 0.41 10.80
C ASN A 434 4.74 0.94 10.84
N VAL A 435 5.07 1.95 10.02
CA VAL A 435 6.40 2.55 9.96
C VAL A 435 6.83 3.18 11.29
N ILE A 436 5.93 3.85 12.00
CA ILE A 436 6.28 4.68 13.18
C ILE A 436 6.15 3.92 14.50
N SER A 437 5.09 3.11 14.67
CA SER A 437 4.75 2.53 15.98
C SER A 437 5.21 1.09 16.21
N GLN A 438 5.48 0.34 15.15
CA GLN A 438 5.93 -1.05 15.22
C GLN A 438 7.47 -1.11 15.20
N GLU A 439 8.03 -2.24 15.65
CA GLU A 439 9.43 -2.62 15.43
C GLU A 439 9.53 -4.12 15.19
N GLY A 440 10.72 -4.61 14.84
CA GLY A 440 10.98 -6.04 14.60
C GLY A 440 10.09 -6.60 13.49
N VAL A 441 9.73 -7.88 13.61
CA VAL A 441 8.81 -8.58 12.70
C VAL A 441 7.40 -7.96 12.57
N GLN A 442 6.98 -7.06 13.48
CA GLN A 442 5.69 -6.37 13.38
C GLN A 442 5.73 -5.15 12.46
N ARG A 443 6.93 -4.62 12.17
CA ARG A 443 7.15 -3.55 11.20
C ARG A 443 7.43 -4.18 9.83
N VAL A 444 6.40 -4.30 9.00
CA VAL A 444 6.47 -4.88 7.65
C VAL A 444 6.68 -3.81 6.58
N GLU A 445 6.11 -2.61 6.75
CA GLU A 445 6.26 -1.47 5.84
C GLU A 445 7.69 -0.94 5.89
N ARG A 446 8.53 -1.51 5.01
CA ARG A 446 9.98 -1.29 4.95
C ARG A 446 10.41 -1.07 3.50
N LEU A 447 9.79 -0.08 2.86
CA LEU A 447 10.13 0.39 1.51
C LEU A 447 11.63 0.63 1.35
N GLU A 448 12.14 0.30 0.17
CA GLU A 448 13.49 0.64 -0.28
C GLU A 448 13.41 1.45 -1.58
N PRO A 449 14.22 2.51 -1.74
CA PRO A 449 14.24 3.28 -2.97
C PRO A 449 14.81 2.44 -4.12
N LYS A 450 14.39 2.73 -5.35
CA LYS A 450 14.68 2.01 -6.60
C LYS A 450 16.15 1.56 -6.69
N CYS A 451 17.09 2.44 -6.36
CA CYS A 451 18.53 2.18 -6.45
C CYS A 451 19.01 0.99 -5.60
N ARG A 452 18.36 0.69 -4.46
CA ARG A 452 18.69 -0.50 -3.66
C ARG A 452 18.10 -1.77 -4.27
N TRP A 453 16.86 -1.74 -4.74
CA TRP A 453 16.26 -2.87 -5.44
C TRP A 453 17.08 -3.25 -6.68
N VAL A 454 17.48 -2.26 -7.49
CA VAL A 454 18.43 -2.40 -8.60
C VAL A 454 19.73 -3.08 -8.15
N GLN A 455 20.32 -2.65 -7.03
CA GLN A 455 21.54 -3.29 -6.50
C GLN A 455 21.28 -4.72 -5.99
N ARG A 456 20.13 -5.00 -5.35
CA ARG A 456 19.76 -6.34 -4.87
C ARG A 456 19.55 -7.33 -6.02
N MET A 457 18.89 -6.91 -7.10
CA MET A 457 18.69 -7.73 -8.30
C MET A 457 20.02 -8.05 -8.98
N ARG A 458 20.89 -7.05 -9.17
CA ARG A 458 22.25 -7.26 -9.71
C ARG A 458 23.11 -8.16 -8.80
N ASN A 459 23.02 -8.00 -7.47
CA ASN A 459 23.67 -8.89 -6.48
C ASN A 459 23.07 -10.30 -6.40
N ALA A 460 21.93 -10.55 -7.04
CA ALA A 460 21.29 -11.85 -7.18
C ALA A 460 21.49 -12.46 -8.59
N ASN A 461 22.41 -11.90 -9.39
CA ASN A 461 22.73 -12.30 -10.77
C ASN A 461 21.55 -12.16 -11.75
N PHE A 462 20.76 -11.10 -11.60
CA PHE A 462 19.87 -10.62 -12.68
C PHE A 462 20.53 -9.46 -13.45
N ARG A 463 20.25 -9.39 -14.75
CA ARG A 463 20.52 -8.22 -15.60
C ARG A 463 19.19 -7.49 -15.87
N SER A 464 19.25 -6.18 -15.99
CA SER A 464 18.07 -5.36 -16.29
C SER A 464 17.71 -5.45 -17.77
N LEU A 465 16.48 -5.07 -18.11
CA LEU A 465 16.04 -4.80 -19.49
C LEU A 465 15.36 -3.42 -19.53
N SER A 466 15.54 -2.69 -20.63
CA SER A 466 14.75 -1.49 -20.92
C SER A 466 13.34 -1.87 -21.40
N PHE A 467 12.35 -1.04 -21.09
CA PHE A 467 11.01 -1.14 -21.67
C PHE A 467 11.02 -0.73 -23.16
N SER A 468 10.16 -1.35 -23.97
CA SER A 468 9.92 -0.97 -25.36
C SER A 468 9.25 0.41 -25.48
N GLU A 469 9.32 1.05 -26.66
CA GLU A 469 8.58 2.29 -26.90
C GLU A 469 7.05 2.08 -26.87
N ASP A 470 6.58 0.87 -27.21
CA ASP A 470 5.16 0.52 -27.19
C ASP A 470 4.65 0.37 -25.75
N ALA A 471 5.38 -0.33 -24.88
CA ALA A 471 5.11 -0.37 -23.44
C ALA A 471 5.13 1.04 -22.80
N ILE A 472 6.06 1.90 -23.24
CA ILE A 472 6.13 3.30 -22.84
C ILE A 472 4.92 4.10 -23.38
N SER A 473 4.37 3.74 -24.54
CA SER A 473 3.20 4.37 -25.13
C SER A 473 1.91 3.98 -24.40
N GLU A 474 1.74 2.69 -24.06
CA GLU A 474 0.63 2.20 -23.22
C GLU A 474 0.57 2.92 -21.87
N VAL A 475 1.72 3.03 -21.18
CA VAL A 475 1.82 3.74 -19.90
C VAL A 475 1.45 5.22 -20.04
N LYS A 476 1.85 5.90 -21.13
CA LYS A 476 1.46 7.29 -21.40
C LYS A 476 -0.04 7.42 -21.65
N GLY A 477 -0.62 6.57 -22.50
CA GLY A 477 -2.05 6.59 -22.81
C GLY A 477 -2.93 6.39 -21.57
N MET A 478 -2.51 5.50 -20.66
CA MET A 478 -3.16 5.33 -19.35
C MET A 478 -3.01 6.57 -18.45
N LEU A 479 -1.85 7.25 -18.46
CA LEU A 479 -1.67 8.49 -17.69
C LEU A 479 -2.49 9.67 -18.25
N ASP A 480 -2.72 9.75 -19.56
CA ASP A 480 -3.57 10.76 -20.19
C ASP A 480 -5.06 10.66 -19.75
N GLU A 481 -5.49 9.54 -19.17
CA GLU A 481 -6.82 9.40 -18.53
C GLU A 481 -6.92 10.13 -17.17
N HIS A 482 -5.79 10.50 -16.56
CA HIS A 482 -5.72 10.99 -15.18
C HIS A 482 -5.43 12.51 -15.11
N ALA A 483 -5.64 13.13 -13.93
CA ALA A 483 -5.52 14.58 -13.81
C ALA A 483 -4.08 15.12 -13.91
N ALA A 484 -3.97 16.35 -14.43
CA ALA A 484 -2.73 17.11 -14.51
C ALA A 484 -2.02 17.18 -13.14
N GLY A 485 -0.79 16.66 -13.10
CA GLY A 485 0.01 16.49 -11.90
C GLY A 485 0.76 15.16 -11.93
N TRP A 486 0.14 14.11 -12.49
CA TRP A 486 0.83 12.87 -12.83
C TRP A 486 1.76 13.06 -14.04
N GLY A 487 2.84 12.27 -14.09
CA GLY A 487 3.77 12.27 -15.22
C GLY A 487 4.72 11.08 -15.20
N LEU A 488 5.25 10.72 -16.36
CA LEU A 488 6.19 9.62 -16.55
C LEU A 488 7.63 10.14 -16.65
N LYS A 489 8.52 9.69 -15.77
CA LYS A 489 9.97 9.81 -15.93
C LYS A 489 10.51 8.50 -16.51
N ARG A 490 11.38 8.61 -17.51
CA ARG A 490 12.13 7.49 -18.11
C ARG A 490 13.61 7.61 -17.71
N GLU A 491 14.22 6.50 -17.32
CA GLU A 491 15.67 6.34 -17.24
C GLU A 491 16.09 5.20 -18.21
N GLU A 492 17.36 4.81 -18.24
CA GLU A 492 17.88 3.92 -19.31
C GLU A 492 17.26 2.50 -19.27
N GLU A 493 17.03 1.97 -18.07
CA GLU A 493 16.54 0.59 -17.83
C GLU A 493 15.20 0.56 -17.05
N ASP A 494 14.58 1.72 -16.78
CA ASP A 494 13.41 1.79 -15.91
C ASP A 494 12.45 2.96 -16.18
N LEU A 495 11.24 2.82 -15.63
CA LEU A 495 10.17 3.80 -15.66
C LEU A 495 9.79 4.20 -14.24
N VAL A 496 9.49 5.48 -14.03
CA VAL A 496 9.08 6.03 -12.73
C VAL A 496 7.84 6.91 -12.89
N LEU A 497 6.76 6.54 -12.22
CA LEU A 497 5.59 7.39 -12.00
C LEU A 497 5.98 8.56 -11.10
N THR A 498 5.60 9.77 -11.50
CA THR A 498 5.82 10.99 -10.74
C THR A 498 4.52 11.74 -10.46
N TRP A 499 4.46 12.43 -9.31
CA TRP A 499 3.41 13.38 -8.97
C TRP A 499 4.03 14.73 -8.67
N LYS A 500 3.63 15.77 -9.41
CA LYS A 500 4.18 17.13 -9.34
C LYS A 500 5.72 17.16 -9.46
N GLY A 501 6.32 16.16 -10.13
CA GLY A 501 7.77 15.99 -10.31
C GLY A 501 8.48 15.17 -9.22
N HIS A 502 7.79 14.74 -8.16
CA HIS A 502 8.33 13.82 -7.15
C HIS A 502 8.14 12.37 -7.61
N ASN A 503 9.15 11.51 -7.42
CA ASN A 503 9.02 10.07 -7.66
C ASN A 503 7.96 9.46 -6.72
N VAL A 504 7.20 8.47 -7.23
CA VAL A 504 6.14 7.80 -6.48
C VAL A 504 6.29 6.28 -6.54
N VAL A 505 6.27 5.72 -7.76
CA VAL A 505 6.33 4.28 -8.03
C VAL A 505 7.34 4.05 -9.14
N PHE A 506 8.21 3.06 -9.02
CA PHE A 506 9.09 2.63 -10.10
C PHE A 506 8.65 1.29 -10.67
N ALA A 507 8.98 1.03 -11.93
CA ALA A 507 8.85 -0.26 -12.59
C ALA A 507 10.18 -0.64 -13.25
N THR A 508 10.65 -1.86 -13.02
CA THR A 508 11.91 -2.40 -13.56
C THR A 508 11.72 -3.81 -14.11
N LEU A 509 12.45 -4.15 -15.18
CA LEU A 509 12.41 -5.47 -15.83
C LEU A 509 13.75 -6.18 -15.66
N TRP A 510 13.70 -7.47 -15.37
CA TRP A 510 14.88 -8.28 -15.05
C TRP A 510 14.82 -9.66 -15.64
N VAL A 511 15.98 -10.18 -16.04
CA VAL A 511 16.14 -11.57 -16.51
C VAL A 511 17.44 -12.16 -15.95
N PRO A 512 17.56 -13.50 -15.91
CA PRO A 512 18.84 -14.20 -15.77
C PRO A 512 20.02 -13.51 -16.48
N ALA A 513 21.07 -13.21 -15.70
CA ALA A 513 22.41 -12.88 -16.20
C ALA A 513 23.29 -14.13 -16.28
#